data_AF-R6Z2V7-F1
#
_entry.id   AF-R6Z2V7-F1
#
_cell.length_a   1.000
_cell.length_b   1.000
_cell.length_c   1.000
_cell.angle_alpha   90.00
_cell.angle_beta   90.00
_cell.angle_gamma   90.00
#
_symmetry.space_group_name_H-M   'P 1'
#
loop_
_entity.id
_entity.type
_entity.pdbx_description
1 polymer ?
#
loop_
_entity_poly.entity_id
_entity_poly.type
_entity_poly.pdbx_seq_one_letter_code
_entity_poly.pdbx_strand_id
1 'polypeptide(L)'
;MDKLGLDNNDRAILNALIQKFSGGPVGLETLAACLGEDAGTLEDVYEPYLLMNGLINRTPRGRVATEAAYRHLGISMNPAGDRP
;
A
#
# COMPACT_ATOMS: atom_id res chain seq x y z
N MET A 1 -16.76 1.06 -12.90
CA MET A 1 -15.36 1.48 -13.11
C MET A 1 -14.89 2.15 -11.84
N ASP A 2 -13.82 1.62 -11.25
CA ASP A 2 -13.33 2.03 -9.95
C ASP A 2 -12.85 3.48 -9.93
N LYS A 3 -13.32 4.24 -8.93
CA LYS A 3 -13.35 5.71 -8.89
C LYS A 3 -11.99 6.42 -8.83
N LEU A 4 -10.87 5.70 -8.84
CA LEU A 4 -9.53 6.28 -8.81
C LEU A 4 -8.60 5.81 -9.94
N GLY A 5 -9.03 4.88 -10.80
CA GLY A 5 -8.15 4.32 -11.83
C GLY A 5 -6.98 3.48 -11.28
N LEU A 6 -7.09 2.94 -10.05
CA LEU A 6 -6.15 1.92 -9.57
C LEU A 6 -6.28 0.68 -10.43
N ASP A 7 -5.14 0.21 -10.95
CA ASP A 7 -5.09 -1.05 -11.67
C ASP A 7 -5.13 -2.23 -10.68
N ASN A 8 -5.30 -3.44 -11.20
CA ASN A 8 -5.35 -4.64 -10.35
C ASN A 8 -4.06 -4.81 -9.54
N ASN A 9 -2.92 -4.39 -10.10
CA ASN A 9 -1.63 -4.42 -9.41
C ASN A 9 -1.57 -3.45 -8.22
N ASP A 10 -2.00 -2.20 -8.38
CA ASP A 10 -2.04 -1.22 -7.28
C ASP A 10 -2.88 -1.73 -6.12
N ARG A 11 -4.06 -2.29 -6.44
CA ARG A 11 -4.93 -2.92 -5.46
C ARG A 11 -4.26 -4.11 -4.79
N ALA A 12 -3.59 -4.98 -5.55
CA ALA A 12 -2.88 -6.12 -5.00
C ALA A 12 -1.80 -5.67 -4.00
N ILE A 13 -1.04 -4.61 -4.34
CA ILE A 13 -0.01 -4.03 -3.49
C ILE A 13 -0.61 -3.55 -2.16
N LEU A 14 -1.61 -2.67 -2.23
CA LEU A 14 -2.25 -2.12 -1.04
C LEU A 14 -2.92 -3.20 -0.20
N ASN A 15 -3.57 -4.16 -0.86
CA ASN A 15 -4.23 -5.28 -0.19
C ASN A 15 -3.21 -6.17 0.51
N ALA A 16 -2.09 -6.51 -0.13
CA ALA A 16 -1.01 -7.24 0.52
C ALA A 16 -0.45 -6.46 1.72
N LEU A 17 -0.23 -5.15 1.57
CA LEU A 17 0.29 -4.31 2.65
C LEU A 17 -0.65 -4.25 3.87
N ILE A 18 -1.96 -4.16 3.62
CA ILE A 18 -2.97 -4.03 4.66
C ILE A 18 -3.35 -5.39 5.25
N GLN A 19 -3.61 -6.41 4.43
CA GLN A 19 -4.04 -7.72 4.90
C GLN A 19 -2.89 -8.56 5.46
N LYS A 20 -1.69 -8.51 4.86
CA LYS A 20 -0.56 -9.31 5.35
C LYS A 20 0.26 -8.59 6.41
N PHE A 21 0.44 -7.28 6.27
CA PHE A 21 1.31 -6.51 7.16
C PHE A 21 0.55 -5.53 8.05
N SER A 22 -0.79 -5.57 8.07
CA SER A 22 -1.63 -4.69 8.88
C SER A 22 -1.31 -3.20 8.71
N GLY A 23 -0.80 -2.82 7.53
CA GLY A 23 -0.39 -1.44 7.23
C GLY A 23 1.11 -1.18 7.23
N GLY A 24 1.95 -2.15 7.59
CA GLY A 24 3.42 -2.02 7.56
C GLY A 24 4.06 -1.67 8.91
N PRO A 25 5.38 -1.37 8.95
CA PRO A 25 6.30 -1.19 7.82
C PRO A 25 6.78 -2.50 7.18
N VAL A 26 6.79 -2.55 5.84
CA VAL A 26 7.29 -3.69 5.04
C VAL A 26 8.42 -3.28 4.09
N GLY A 27 9.42 -4.15 3.91
CA GLY A 27 10.49 -3.95 2.94
C GLY A 27 10.01 -4.10 1.49
N LEU A 28 10.68 -3.42 0.54
CA LEU A 28 10.37 -3.50 -0.89
C LEU A 28 10.38 -4.95 -1.38
N GLU A 29 11.49 -5.62 -1.09
CA GLU A 29 11.79 -7.00 -1.41
C GLU A 29 10.73 -7.96 -0.84
N THR A 30 10.29 -7.76 0.40
CA THR A 30 9.26 -8.59 1.03
C THR A 30 7.90 -8.39 0.38
N LEU A 31 7.56 -7.14 0.05
CA LEU A 31 6.31 -6.79 -0.61
C LEU A 31 6.26 -7.36 -2.03
N ALA A 32 7.33 -7.16 -2.80
CA ALA A 32 7.52 -7.69 -4.14
C ALA A 32 7.42 -9.22 -4.15
N ALA A 33 8.12 -9.91 -3.24
CA ALA A 33 8.04 -11.36 -3.09
C ALA A 33 6.62 -11.85 -2.72
N CYS A 34 5.86 -11.09 -1.91
CA CYS A 34 4.48 -11.43 -1.60
C CYS A 34 3.53 -11.31 -2.80
N LEU A 35 3.84 -10.41 -3.74
CA LEU A 35 3.07 -10.16 -4.95
C LEU A 35 3.54 -11.01 -6.13
N GLY A 36 4.73 -11.59 -6.05
CA GLY A 36 5.39 -12.26 -7.17
C GLY A 36 5.88 -11.28 -8.24
N GLU A 37 6.07 -10.02 -7.87
CA GLU A 37 6.57 -8.94 -8.73
C GLU A 37 8.03 -8.62 -8.42
N ASP A 38 8.68 -7.90 -9.33
CA ASP A 38 10.04 -7.41 -9.11
C ASP A 38 10.04 -6.14 -8.24
N ALA A 39 10.97 -6.09 -7.28
CA ALA A 39 11.15 -4.96 -6.37
C ALA A 39 11.46 -3.65 -7.13
N GLY A 40 12.30 -3.72 -8.17
CA GLY A 40 12.66 -2.57 -8.99
C GLY A 40 11.46 -2.02 -9.76
N THR A 41 10.65 -2.91 -10.36
CA THR A 41 9.41 -2.50 -11.01
C THR A 41 8.46 -1.83 -10.03
N LEU A 42 8.34 -2.37 -8.80
CA LEU A 42 7.52 -1.77 -7.75
C LEU A 42 7.94 -0.33 -7.45
N GLU A 43 9.24 -0.08 -7.26
CA GLU A 43 9.77 1.24 -6.92
C GLU A 43 9.74 2.23 -8.10
N ASP A 44 10.01 1.78 -9.31
CA ASP A 44 10.14 2.64 -10.49
C ASP A 44 8.79 2.91 -11.17
N VAL A 45 7.87 1.93 -11.16
CA VAL A 45 6.59 1.99 -11.88
C VAL A 45 5.42 2.29 -10.95
N TYR A 46 5.28 1.54 -9.85
CA TYR A 46 4.07 1.56 -9.03
C TYR A 46 4.14 2.56 -7.86
N GLU A 47 5.26 2.61 -7.12
CA GLU A 47 5.47 3.54 -6.01
C GLU A 47 5.18 5.01 -6.38
N PRO A 48 5.65 5.58 -7.51
CA PRO A 48 5.39 6.99 -7.82
C PRO A 48 3.89 7.28 -7.91
N TYR A 49 3.09 6.37 -8.46
CA TYR A 49 1.64 6.52 -8.54
C TYR A 49 0.99 6.43 -7.15
N LEU A 50 1.36 5.40 -6.36
CA LEU A 50 0.82 5.19 -5.03
C LEU A 50 1.20 6.30 -4.04
N LEU A 51 2.41 6.86 -4.16
CA LEU A 51 2.89 8.01 -3.40
C LEU A 51 2.17 9.30 -3.82
N MET A 52 1.99 9.54 -5.13
CA MET A 52 1.27 10.73 -5.63
C MET A 52 -0.18 10.75 -5.17
N ASN A 53 -0.84 9.59 -5.13
CA ASN A 53 -2.20 9.47 -4.60
C ASN A 53 -2.24 9.44 -3.06
N GLY A 54 -1.09 9.46 -2.39
CA GLY A 54 -0.98 9.44 -0.93
C GLY A 54 -1.48 8.13 -0.31
N LEU A 55 -1.42 7.01 -1.03
CA LEU A 55 -1.89 5.68 -0.62
C LEU A 55 -0.83 4.92 0.21
N ILE A 56 0.44 5.15 -0.10
CA ILE A 56 1.57 4.60 0.64
C ILE A 56 2.50 5.71 1.08
N ASN A 57 3.26 5.46 2.16
CA ASN A 57 4.29 6.36 2.64
C ASN A 57 5.63 5.64 2.73
N ARG A 58 6.68 6.24 2.18
CA ARG A 58 8.05 5.72 2.27
C ARG A 58 8.64 6.13 3.61
N THR A 59 9.10 5.15 4.39
CA THR A 59 9.77 5.38 5.68
C THR A 59 11.13 4.67 5.68
N PRO A 60 12.08 5.07 6.54
CA PRO A 60 13.37 4.37 6.65
C PRO A 60 13.24 2.90 7.07
N ARG A 61 12.09 2.50 7.65
CA ARG A 61 11.81 1.11 8.03
C ARG A 61 11.11 0.31 6.92
N GLY A 62 10.62 0.96 5.87
CA GLY A 62 9.85 0.33 4.79
C GLY A 62 8.67 1.17 4.29
N ARG A 63 7.76 0.53 3.57
CA ARG A 63 6.52 1.13 3.06
C ARG A 63 5.40 0.89 4.06
N VAL A 64 4.59 1.92 4.27
CA VAL A 64 3.47 1.91 5.21
C VAL A 64 2.22 2.35 4.45
N ALA A 65 1.10 1.66 4.62
CA ALA A 65 -0.17 2.04 4.00
C ALA A 65 -0.75 3.22 4.79
N THR A 66 -1.18 4.25 4.09
CA THR A 66 -1.85 5.39 4.70
C THR A 66 -3.34 5.10 4.85
N GLU A 67 -4.04 5.89 5.65
CA GLU A 67 -5.50 5.81 5.77
C GLU A 67 -6.23 5.91 4.43
N ALA A 68 -5.67 6.63 3.45
CA ALA A 68 -6.23 6.74 2.11
C ALA A 68 -6.30 5.38 1.42
N ALA A 69 -5.28 4.52 1.56
CA ALA A 69 -5.29 3.18 1.01
C ALA A 69 -6.38 2.29 1.62
N TYR A 70 -6.56 2.36 2.93
CA TYR A 70 -7.63 1.62 3.62
C TYR A 70 -9.00 2.06 3.15
N ARG A 71 -9.25 3.38 3.10
CA ARG A 71 -10.49 3.96 2.60
C ARG A 71 -10.74 3.58 1.15
N HIS A 72 -9.69 3.52 0.32
CA HIS A 72 -9.81 3.13 -1.08
C HIS A 72 -10.16 1.66 -1.28
N LEU A 73 -9.62 0.78 -0.44
CA LEU A 73 -9.96 -0.64 -0.46
C LEU A 73 -11.30 -0.94 0.22
N GLY A 74 -11.93 0.07 0.84
CA GLY A 74 -13.13 -0.13 1.67
C GLY A 74 -12.85 -0.98 2.91
N ILE A 75 -11.59 -1.06 3.33
CA ILE A 75 -11.19 -1.78 4.53
C ILE A 75 -11.34 -0.79 5.68
N SER A 76 -12.14 -1.15 6.68
CA SER A 76 -12.19 -0.41 7.94
C SER A 76 -10.81 -0.48 8.59
N MET A 77 -10.01 0.57 8.41
CA MET A 77 -8.87 0.81 9.28
C MET A 77 -9.48 0.98 10.67
N ASN A 78 -9.35 -0.03 11.53
CA ASN A 78 -9.71 0.15 12.94
C ASN A 78 -8.60 1.03 13.53
N PRO A 79 -8.82 2.35 13.71
CA PRO A 79 -7.81 3.18 14.31
C PRO A 79 -7.86 2.85 15.80
N ALA A 80 -7.15 1.81 16.22
CA ALA A 80 -6.78 1.67 17.61
C ALA A 80 -5.73 2.76 17.91
N GLY A 81 -6.15 4.02 17.97
CA GLY A 81 -5.21 5.12 18.22
C GLY A 81 -5.73 6.55 18.21
N ASP A 82 -6.79 6.90 17.46
CA ASP A 82 -7.31 8.29 17.49
C ASP A 82 -8.70 8.32 18.11
N ARG A 83 -8.70 8.43 19.43
CA ARG A 83 -9.87 8.77 20.23
C ARG A 83 -9.55 10.11 20.89
N PRO A 84 -10.25 11.21 20.56
CA PRO A 84 -10.48 12.26 21.54
C PRO A 84 -11.53 11.80 22.57
#